data_AF-A0ABD5LT34-F1
#
_entry.id   AF-A0ABD5LT34-F1
#
_cell.length_a   1.000
_cell.length_b   1.000
_cell.length_c   1.000
_cell.angle_alpha   90.00
_cell.angle_beta   90.00
_cell.angle_gamma   90.00
#
_symmetry.space_group_name_H-M   'P 1'
#
loop_
_entity.id
_entity.type
_entity.pdbx_description
1 polymer ?
#
loop_
_entity_poly.entity_id
_entity_poly.type
_entity_poly.pdbx_seq_one_letter_code
_entity_poly.pdbx_strand_id
1 'polypeptide(L)' 'MYWFCFCGTGMGVSISANKHKNVYCGVCESVTTARFCKVINNCNMLAMGVY' A
#
# COMPACT_ATOMS: atom_id res chain seq x y z
N MET A 1 -8.85 4.59 3.52
CA MET A 1 -7.62 3.77 3.61
C MET A 1 -7.64 3.23 5.01
N TYR A 2 -7.74 1.92 5.16
CA TYR A 2 -8.24 1.31 6.40
C TYR A 2 -7.23 0.37 7.04
N TRP A 3 -6.19 -0.04 6.31
CA TRP A 3 -5.16 -0.95 6.78
C TRP A 3 -3.77 -0.48 6.42
N PHE A 4 -2.82 -0.73 7.32
CA PHE A 4 -1.40 -0.44 7.14
C PHE A 4 -0.59 -1.73 7.26
N CYS A 5 0.30 -1.96 6.32
CA CYS A 5 1.26 -3.06 6.35
C CYS A 5 2.68 -2.52 6.31
N PHE A 6 3.57 -3.17 7.04
CA PHE A 6 4.99 -2.78 7.12
C PHE A 6 5.85 -3.98 6.77
N CYS A 7 6.87 -3.78 5.93
CA CYS A 7 7.98 -4.73 5.81
C CYS A 7 9.27 -3.95 5.50
N GLY A 8 10.38 -4.64 5.22
CA GLY A 8 11.64 -3.96 4.89
C GLY A 8 11.45 -2.90 3.79
N THR A 9 10.91 -3.30 2.63
CA THR A 9 10.70 -2.44 1.45
C THR A 9 9.24 -2.10 1.16
N GLY A 10 8.28 -2.59 1.94
CA GLY A 10 6.84 -2.51 1.64
C GLY A 10 6.35 -3.33 0.43
N MET A 11 7.22 -3.72 -0.52
CA MET A 11 6.83 -4.44 -1.75
C MET A 11 6.29 -5.84 -1.49
N GLY A 12 6.95 -6.62 -0.64
CA GLY A 12 6.53 -8.01 -0.38
C GLY A 12 5.12 -8.09 0.21
N VAL A 13 4.80 -7.19 1.15
CA VAL A 13 3.47 -7.14 1.78
C VAL A 13 2.42 -6.60 0.83
N SER A 14 2.74 -5.66 -0.07
CA SER A 14 1.77 -5.19 -1.07
C SER A 14 1.42 -6.27 -2.09
N ILE A 15 2.41 -7.06 -2.53
CA ILE A 15 2.21 -8.19 -3.44
C ILE A 15 1.34 -9.26 -2.79
N SER A 16 1.60 -9.57 -1.51
CA SER A 16 0.78 -10.53 -0.75
C SER A 16 -0.65 -10.01 -0.56
N ALA A 17 -0.81 -8.76 -0.13
CA ALA A 17 -2.12 -8.15 0.12
C ALA A 17 -2.99 -8.07 -1.14
N ASN A 18 -2.41 -7.72 -2.29
CA ASN A 18 -3.13 -7.62 -3.56
C ASN A 18 -3.62 -8.98 -4.12
N LYS A 19 -3.21 -10.12 -3.55
CA LYS A 19 -3.77 -11.43 -3.93
C LYS A 19 -5.20 -11.62 -3.44
N HIS A 20 -5.66 -10.83 -2.48
CA HIS A 20 -7.00 -10.94 -1.92
C HIS A 20 -8.00 -10.09 -2.74
N LYS A 21 -9.15 -10.67 -3.08
CA LYS A 21 -10.23 -9.95 -3.76
C LYS A 21 -10.67 -8.75 -2.93
N ASN A 22 -10.91 -7.61 -3.59
CA ASN A 22 -11.24 -6.32 -2.98
C ASN A 22 -10.14 -5.71 -2.09
N VAL A 23 -8.87 -6.16 -2.19
CA VAL A 23 -7.74 -5.51 -1.54
C VAL A 23 -6.90 -4.79 -2.59
N TYR A 24 -6.70 -3.49 -2.36
CA TYR A 24 -5.88 -2.63 -3.19
C TYR A 24 -4.82 -1.99 -2.29
N CYS A 25 -3.66 -2.64 -2.23
CA CYS A 25 -2.52 -2.25 -1.44
C CYS A 25 -1.45 -1.62 -2.35
N GLY A 26 -1.06 -0.39 -2.04
CA GLY A 26 0.06 0.27 -2.71
C GLY A 26 1.19 0.58 -1.75
N VAL A 27 2.42 0.43 -2.23
CA VAL A 27 3.62 0.84 -1.52
C VAL A 27 3.73 2.35 -1.63
N CYS A 28 3.90 3.04 -0.50
CA CYS A 28 4.02 4.48 -0.46
C CYS A 28 5.16 4.87 0.46
N GLU A 29 6.11 5.64 -0.05
CA GLU A 29 7.27 6.12 0.72
C GLU A 29 7.15 7.60 1.11
N SER A 30 6.09 8.27 0.65
CA SER A 30 5.79 9.66 0.98
C SER A 30 4.29 9.92 1.05
N VAL A 31 3.91 11.00 1.73
CA VAL A 31 2.52 11.44 1.90
C VAL A 31 1.89 11.80 0.54
N THR A 32 2.69 12.28 -0.41
CA THR A 32 2.24 12.57 -1.78
C THR A 32 1.86 11.29 -2.51
N THR A 33 2.72 10.26 -2.47
CA THR A 33 2.46 8.94 -3.06
C THR A 33 1.25 8.27 -2.42
N ALA A 34 1.07 8.40 -1.11
CA ALA A 34 -0.11 7.91 -0.39
C ALA A 34 -1.41 8.55 -0.89
N ARG A 35 -1.42 9.87 -1.09
CA ARG A 35 -2.57 10.59 -1.67
C ARG A 35 -2.86 10.10 -3.09
N PHE A 36 -1.84 10.00 -3.94
CA PHE A 36 -2.03 9.53 -5.32
C PHE A 36 -2.49 8.08 -5.39
N CYS A 37 -1.99 7.18 -4.52
CA CYS A 37 -2.49 5.81 -4.43
C CYS A 37 -4.00 5.80 -4.16
N LYS A 38 -4.46 6.66 -3.24
CA LYS A 38 -5.88 6.74 -2.91
C LYS A 38 -6.73 7.31 -4.06
N VAL A 39 -6.25 8.34 -4.74
CA VAL A 39 -7.01 9.03 -5.80
C VAL A 39 -7.02 8.24 -7.11
N ILE A 40 -5.87 7.70 -7.52
CA ILE A 40 -5.70 7.06 -8.84
C ILE A 40 -6.13 5.60 -8.79
N ASN A 41 -5.71 4.87 -7.76
CA ASN A 41 -5.90 3.41 -7.67
C ASN A 41 -6.99 3.00 -6.67
N ASN A 42 -7.66 3.96 -6.03
CA ASN A 42 -8.61 3.72 -4.94
C ASN A 42 -8.05 2.78 -3.84
N CYS A 43 -6.76 2.91 -3.51
CA CYS A 43 -6.10 2.05 -2.52
C CYS A 43 -6.90 2.00 -1.21
N ASN A 44 -7.12 0.79 -0.69
CA ASN A 44 -7.77 0.57 0.60
C ASN A 44 -6.78 0.14 1.69
N MET A 45 -5.60 -0.32 1.30
CA MET A 45 -4.46 -0.62 2.17
C MET A 45 -3.22 0.17 1.74
N LEU A 46 -2.36 0.48 2.69
CA LEU A 46 -1.09 1.15 2.45
C LEU A 46 0.07 0.33 3.00
N ALA A 47 1.07 0.08 2.15
CA ALA A 47 2.30 -0.60 2.54
C ALA A 47 3.45 0.40 2.65
N MET A 48 4.23 0.31 3.72
CA MET A 48 5.42 1.14 3.94
C MET A 48 6.66 0.26 4.20
N GLY A 49 7.79 0.73 3.66
CA GLY A 49 9.13 0.25 3.98
C GLY A 49 9.68 0.90 5.26
N VAL A 50 10.65 0.25 5.88
CA VAL A 50 11.50 0.83 6.94
C VAL A 50 12.83 1.31 6.38
N TYR A 51 13.23 0.79 5.21
CA TYR A 51 14.42 1.19 4.45
C TYR A 51 14.11 2.25 3.42
#